data_AF-A0A3D6D3K4-F1
#
_entry.id   AF-A0A3D6D3K4-F1
#
_cell.length_a   1.000
_cell.length_b   1.000
_cell.length_c   1.000
_cell.angle_alpha   90.00
_cell.angle_beta   90.00
_cell.angle_gamma   90.00
#
_symmetry.space_group_name_H-M   'P 1'
#
loop_
_entity.id
_entity.type
_entity.pdbx_description
1 polymer ?
#
loop_
_entity_poly.entity_id
_entity_poly.type
_entity_poly.pdbx_seq_one_letter_code
_entity_poly.pdbx_strand_id
1 'polypeptide(L)'
;GRQLTEMVCLVCHQLHGKGANVGPDLTGVGRSTLDALLANVINPNQLIGAGYENTVIETKDERSVSGRLVEETDSYVKLLAAGPREEVISKSDIQTRAITENSVMPEGLEQMGDKDFRDMIWFILNPPEDQRPLTAALRRELVGEAPDSVQRDYESISLWNPDWQVESSEKGNAPTIEPDWEDAKNVLVTHPFWHQRGAALLRKVNIPAQGKTFLRFKVASAPEGQWVLRVFADLKLVQRQSVSRQKGVWNMVEIDLTPFAGKEIPVRLENYAYDMKNDFGYWGAVKLITK
;
A
#
# COMPACT_ATOMS: atom_id res chain seq x y z
N GLY A 1 -13.15 0.01 -12.44
CA GLY A 1 -13.26 -1.38 -11.98
C GLY A 1 -14.03 -2.21 -12.98
N ARG A 2 -15.31 -2.51 -12.72
CA ARG A 2 -16.18 -3.35 -13.57
C ARG A 2 -16.01 -3.14 -15.08
N GLN A 3 -16.20 -1.90 -15.55
CA GLN A 3 -16.11 -1.58 -16.98
C GLN A 3 -14.73 -1.90 -17.58
N LEU A 4 -13.65 -1.64 -16.84
CA LEU A 4 -12.28 -1.96 -17.29
C LEU A 4 -12.09 -3.48 -17.34
N THR A 5 -12.52 -4.19 -16.31
CA THR A 5 -12.45 -5.66 -16.27
C THR A 5 -13.22 -6.29 -17.44
N GLU A 6 -14.39 -5.74 -17.79
CA GLU A 6 -15.18 -6.18 -18.95
C GLU A 6 -14.44 -5.99 -20.27
N MET A 7 -13.75 -4.86 -20.46
CA MET A 7 -13.01 -4.57 -21.69
C MET A 7 -11.64 -5.26 -21.79
N VAL A 8 -11.00 -5.57 -20.66
CA VAL A 8 -9.60 -6.02 -20.62
C VAL A 8 -9.48 -7.49 -20.26
N CYS A 9 -10.24 -7.97 -19.28
CA CYS A 9 -10.10 -9.33 -18.75
C CYS A 9 -11.19 -10.25 -19.29
N LEU A 10 -12.45 -9.80 -19.33
CA LEU A 10 -13.57 -10.66 -19.75
C LEU A 10 -13.63 -10.89 -21.26
N VAL A 11 -12.78 -10.21 -22.02
CA VAL A 11 -12.51 -10.61 -23.41
C VAL A 11 -11.95 -12.01 -23.47
N CYS A 12 -11.13 -12.47 -22.50
CA CYS A 12 -10.55 -13.81 -22.53
C CYS A 12 -11.05 -14.71 -21.40
N HIS A 13 -11.41 -14.15 -20.25
CA HIS A 13 -11.76 -14.88 -19.05
C HIS A 13 -13.26 -14.84 -18.76
N GLN A 14 -13.73 -15.83 -17.99
CA GLN A 14 -15.04 -15.79 -17.39
C GLN A 14 -14.97 -15.27 -15.94
N LEU A 15 -16.03 -14.59 -15.51
CA LEU A 15 -16.27 -14.25 -14.12
C LEU A 15 -17.79 -14.29 -13.87
N HIS A 16 -18.23 -15.19 -12.99
CA HIS A 16 -19.63 -15.50 -12.73
C HIS A 16 -20.41 -15.80 -14.02
N GLY A 17 -19.80 -16.60 -14.90
CA GLY A 17 -20.37 -16.99 -16.20
C GLY A 17 -20.42 -15.90 -17.26
N LYS A 18 -19.86 -14.70 -17.01
CA LYS A 18 -19.75 -13.61 -17.99
C LYS A 18 -18.35 -13.54 -18.58
N GLY A 19 -18.25 -13.32 -19.89
CA GLY A 19 -16.98 -13.22 -20.62
C GLY A 19 -16.71 -14.43 -21.52
N ALA A 20 -15.52 -14.49 -22.10
CA ALA A 20 -15.12 -15.58 -23.00
C ALA A 20 -14.39 -16.72 -22.28
N ASN A 21 -14.29 -17.87 -22.96
CA ASN A 21 -13.62 -19.07 -22.45
C ASN A 21 -12.27 -19.31 -23.18
N VAL A 22 -11.45 -18.28 -23.27
CA VAL A 22 -10.09 -18.36 -23.85
C VAL A 22 -9.09 -18.67 -22.75
N GLY A 23 -9.12 -17.94 -21.64
CA GLY A 23 -8.35 -18.17 -20.42
C GLY A 23 -9.16 -18.89 -19.34
N PRO A 24 -8.56 -19.17 -18.17
CA PRO A 24 -9.24 -19.79 -17.04
C PRO A 24 -10.43 -18.96 -16.52
N ASP A 25 -11.45 -19.63 -15.97
CA ASP A 25 -12.54 -18.97 -15.25
C ASP A 25 -12.05 -18.39 -13.92
N LEU A 26 -12.16 -17.07 -13.78
CA LEU A 26 -11.71 -16.32 -12.61
C LEU A 26 -12.70 -16.44 -11.44
N THR A 27 -13.88 -17.04 -11.59
CA THR A 27 -14.87 -17.16 -10.50
C THR A 27 -14.30 -17.90 -9.28
N GLY A 28 -13.51 -18.95 -9.51
CA GLY A 28 -12.95 -19.80 -8.45
C GLY A 28 -11.42 -19.92 -8.43
N VAL A 29 -10.70 -19.42 -9.45
CA VAL A 29 -9.25 -19.65 -9.62
C VAL A 29 -8.51 -18.34 -9.87
N GLY A 30 -7.28 -18.23 -9.36
CA GLY A 30 -6.33 -17.18 -9.76
C GLY A 30 -6.56 -15.80 -9.12
N ARG A 31 -7.53 -15.67 -8.20
CA ARG A 31 -7.88 -14.39 -7.53
C ARG A 31 -8.21 -14.52 -6.05
N SER A 32 -7.67 -15.53 -5.36
CA SER A 32 -7.92 -15.75 -3.92
C SER A 32 -7.20 -14.72 -3.05
N THR A 33 -6.05 -14.20 -3.50
CA THR A 33 -5.26 -13.16 -2.84
C THR A 33 -4.72 -12.17 -3.88
N LEU A 34 -4.33 -10.98 -3.43
CA LEU A 34 -3.75 -9.92 -4.25
C LEU A 34 -2.46 -10.40 -4.89
N ASP A 35 -1.57 -11.05 -4.13
CA ASP A 35 -0.30 -11.57 -4.65
C ASP A 35 -0.53 -12.62 -5.74
N ALA A 36 -1.49 -13.54 -5.52
CA ALA A 36 -1.82 -14.55 -6.52
C ALA A 36 -2.37 -13.91 -7.80
N LEU A 37 -3.24 -12.90 -7.68
CA LEU A 37 -3.78 -12.18 -8.83
C LEU A 37 -2.69 -11.38 -9.56
N LEU A 38 -1.87 -10.63 -8.83
CA LEU A 38 -0.82 -9.79 -9.40
C LEU A 38 0.28 -10.61 -10.06
N ALA A 39 0.66 -11.76 -9.51
CA ALA A 39 1.63 -12.66 -10.14
C ALA A 39 1.19 -13.04 -11.57
N ASN A 40 -0.09 -13.36 -11.74
CA ASN A 40 -0.66 -13.72 -13.04
C ASN A 40 -0.85 -12.50 -13.97
N VAL A 41 -1.23 -11.33 -13.43
CA VAL A 41 -1.50 -10.13 -14.24
C VAL A 41 -0.23 -9.43 -14.71
N ILE A 42 0.79 -9.36 -13.84
CA ILE A 42 2.06 -8.67 -14.13
C ILE A 42 3.00 -9.58 -14.93
N ASN A 43 2.99 -10.88 -14.67
CA ASN A 43 3.83 -11.84 -15.39
C ASN A 43 3.04 -13.09 -15.84
N PRO A 44 2.21 -12.96 -16.88
CA PRO A 44 1.36 -14.05 -17.36
C PRO A 44 2.14 -15.25 -17.92
N ASN A 45 3.44 -15.07 -18.20
CA ASN A 45 4.32 -16.11 -18.72
C ASN A 45 5.02 -16.91 -17.61
N GLN A 46 4.96 -16.46 -16.35
CA GLN A 46 5.67 -17.11 -15.24
C GLN A 46 5.20 -18.55 -14.99
N LEU A 47 3.89 -18.77 -15.09
CA LEU A 47 3.27 -20.06 -14.88
C LEU A 47 2.13 -20.24 -15.87
N ILE A 48 2.40 -20.99 -16.94
CA ILE A 48 1.39 -21.35 -17.93
C ILE A 48 0.80 -22.70 -17.53
N GLY A 49 -0.51 -22.72 -17.25
CA GLY A 49 -1.21 -23.96 -16.94
C GLY A 49 -1.26 -24.91 -18.13
N ALA A 50 -1.19 -26.21 -17.86
CA ALA A 50 -1.32 -27.23 -18.91
C ALA A 50 -2.65 -27.06 -19.68
N GLY A 51 -2.57 -26.99 -21.00
CA GLY A 51 -3.71 -26.72 -21.89
C GLY A 51 -4.00 -25.23 -22.13
N TYR A 52 -3.19 -24.32 -21.57
CA TYR A 52 -3.23 -22.87 -21.79
C TYR A 52 -1.99 -22.32 -22.52
N GLU A 53 -1.12 -23.21 -23.00
CA GLU A 53 0.05 -22.83 -23.77
C GLU A 53 -0.33 -22.20 -25.10
N ASN A 54 0.40 -21.18 -25.50
CA ASN A 54 0.24 -20.61 -26.83
C ASN A 54 0.89 -21.53 -27.86
N THR A 55 0.13 -21.89 -28.89
CA THR A 55 0.62 -22.63 -30.05
C THR A 55 0.69 -21.67 -31.23
N VAL A 56 1.86 -21.58 -31.86
CA VAL A 56 2.07 -20.87 -33.12
C VAL A 56 2.11 -21.88 -34.25
N ILE A 57 1.32 -21.63 -35.28
CA ILE A 57 1.22 -22.41 -36.50
C ILE A 57 1.60 -21.52 -37.67
N GLU A 58 2.67 -21.90 -38.36
CA GLU A 58 2.98 -21.36 -39.68
C GLU A 58 2.31 -22.25 -40.72
N THR A 59 1.55 -21.63 -41.61
CA THR A 59 0.80 -22.30 -42.68
C THR A 59 1.56 -22.23 -44.00
N LYS A 60 1.24 -23.13 -44.93
CA LYS A 60 1.88 -23.19 -46.26
C LYS A 60 1.56 -21.99 -47.14
N ASP A 61 0.51 -21.23 -46.82
CA ASP A 61 0.17 -19.96 -47.44
C ASP A 61 0.78 -18.75 -46.69
N GLU A 62 1.84 -18.99 -45.92
CA GLU A 62 2.66 -17.98 -45.23
C GLU A 62 1.91 -17.17 -44.16
N ARG A 63 0.77 -17.67 -43.67
CA ARG A 63 0.12 -17.08 -42.48
C ARG A 63 0.70 -17.68 -41.20
N SER A 64 1.02 -16.80 -40.25
CA SER A 64 1.31 -17.15 -38.87
C SER A 64 0.04 -16.99 -38.03
N VAL A 65 -0.42 -18.08 -37.41
CA VAL A 65 -1.60 -18.08 -36.54
C VAL A 65 -1.16 -18.51 -35.14
N SER A 66 -1.60 -17.77 -34.12
CA SER A 66 -1.28 -18.07 -32.73
C SER A 66 -2.54 -18.16 -31.87
N GLY A 67 -2.52 -19.09 -30.92
CA GLY A 67 -3.59 -19.25 -29.95
C GLY A 67 -3.48 -20.53 -29.13
N ARG A 68 -4.41 -20.68 -28.19
CA ARG A 68 -4.52 -21.87 -27.35
C ARG A 68 -5.16 -23.01 -28.14
N LEU A 69 -4.52 -24.17 -28.19
CA LEU A 69 -5.12 -25.35 -28.83
C LEU A 69 -6.30 -25.86 -28.00
N VAL A 70 -7.49 -25.86 -28.58
CA VAL A 70 -8.72 -26.32 -27.90
C VAL A 70 -9.31 -27.57 -28.48
N GLU A 71 -8.91 -27.92 -29.71
CA GLU A 71 -9.39 -29.11 -30.38
C GLU A 71 -8.34 -29.60 -31.39
N GLU A 72 -8.11 -30.91 -31.42
CA GLU A 72 -7.26 -31.55 -32.42
C GLU A 72 -7.92 -32.85 -32.88
N THR A 73 -8.11 -32.99 -34.19
CA THR A 73 -8.66 -34.18 -34.84
C THR A 73 -7.62 -34.75 -35.82
N ASP A 74 -7.96 -35.82 -36.53
CA ASP A 74 -7.10 -36.37 -37.58
C ASP A 74 -6.92 -35.41 -38.77
N SER A 75 -7.85 -34.47 -38.99
CA SER A 75 -7.86 -33.58 -40.16
C SER A 75 -7.57 -32.11 -39.86
N TYR A 76 -7.85 -31.62 -38.65
CA TYR A 76 -7.64 -30.20 -38.32
C TYR A 76 -7.19 -29.98 -36.87
N VAL A 77 -6.76 -28.75 -36.62
CA VAL A 77 -6.55 -28.17 -35.29
C VAL A 77 -7.39 -26.91 -35.16
N LYS A 78 -7.91 -26.66 -33.95
CA LYS A 78 -8.64 -25.42 -33.61
C LYS A 78 -7.88 -24.68 -32.54
N LEU A 79 -7.53 -23.43 -32.83
CA LEU A 79 -6.91 -22.50 -31.90
C LEU A 79 -7.92 -21.46 -31.43
N LEU A 80 -7.85 -21.07 -30.16
CA LEU A 80 -8.46 -19.85 -29.64
C LEU A 80 -7.39 -18.76 -29.50
N ALA A 81 -7.45 -17.75 -30.37
CA ALA A 81 -6.59 -16.58 -30.29
C ALA A 81 -7.10 -15.58 -29.25
N ALA A 82 -6.27 -14.58 -28.93
CA ALA A 82 -6.70 -13.43 -28.15
C ALA A 82 -7.88 -12.70 -28.85
N GLY A 83 -8.88 -12.24 -28.08
CA GLY A 83 -10.03 -11.53 -28.66
C GLY A 83 -11.13 -12.45 -29.22
N PRO A 84 -11.64 -13.35 -28.37
CA PRO A 84 -12.33 -14.65 -28.62
C PRO A 84 -12.49 -15.08 -30.07
N ARG A 85 -11.37 -15.27 -30.76
CA ARG A 85 -11.36 -15.65 -32.16
C ARG A 85 -10.95 -17.11 -32.30
N GLU A 86 -11.79 -17.90 -32.96
CA GLU A 86 -11.47 -19.28 -33.30
C GLU A 86 -10.81 -19.34 -34.68
N GLU A 87 -9.73 -20.11 -34.77
CA GLU A 87 -9.04 -20.38 -36.03
C GLU A 87 -8.97 -21.90 -36.23
N VAL A 88 -9.63 -22.39 -37.28
CA VAL A 88 -9.63 -23.82 -37.66
C VAL A 88 -8.68 -23.98 -38.84
N ILE A 89 -7.64 -24.79 -38.65
CA ILE A 89 -6.57 -24.97 -39.62
C ILE A 89 -6.50 -26.45 -40.00
N SER A 90 -6.61 -26.75 -41.29
CA SER A 90 -6.39 -28.11 -41.78
C SER A 90 -4.96 -28.55 -41.52
N LYS A 91 -4.75 -29.77 -41.04
CA LYS A 91 -3.40 -30.33 -40.85
C LYS A 91 -2.62 -30.42 -42.16
N SER A 92 -3.31 -30.52 -43.30
CA SER A 92 -2.68 -30.47 -44.63
C SER A 92 -1.99 -29.14 -44.92
N ASP A 93 -2.42 -28.07 -44.26
CA ASP A 93 -2.01 -26.70 -44.56
C ASP A 93 -0.95 -26.19 -43.56
N ILE A 94 -0.68 -26.98 -42.51
CA ILE A 94 0.36 -26.68 -41.52
C ILE A 94 1.74 -26.92 -42.13
N GLN A 95 2.60 -25.91 -42.07
CA GLN A 95 4.02 -26.02 -42.41
C GLN A 95 4.83 -26.31 -41.15
N THR A 96 4.65 -25.53 -40.08
CA THR A 96 5.29 -25.77 -38.79
C THR A 96 4.34 -25.50 -37.63
N ARG A 97 4.60 -26.15 -36.50
CA ARG A 97 3.87 -25.96 -35.25
C ARG A 97 4.88 -25.90 -34.12
N ALA A 98 4.76 -24.89 -33.26
CA ALA A 98 5.54 -24.74 -32.06
C ALA A 98 4.65 -24.35 -30.88
N ILE A 99 4.86 -24.97 -29.73
CA ILE A 99 4.36 -24.46 -28.45
C ILE A 99 5.39 -23.44 -27.98
N THR A 100 4.95 -22.22 -27.67
CA THR A 100 5.86 -21.15 -27.23
C THR A 100 5.94 -21.11 -25.71
N GLU A 101 6.98 -20.46 -25.20
CA GLU A 101 7.12 -20.16 -23.76
C GLU A 101 6.22 -19.00 -23.30
N ASN A 102 5.39 -18.47 -24.21
CA ASN A 102 4.52 -17.34 -23.96
C ASN A 102 3.06 -17.79 -23.79
N SER A 103 2.33 -17.07 -22.96
CA SER A 103 0.90 -17.17 -22.78
C SER A 103 0.15 -16.45 -23.92
N VAL A 104 -1.14 -16.77 -24.09
CA VAL A 104 -2.07 -15.99 -24.92
C VAL A 104 -2.50 -14.71 -24.20
N MET A 105 -2.33 -14.64 -22.88
CA MET A 105 -2.62 -13.44 -22.10
C MET A 105 -1.61 -12.33 -22.42
N PRO A 106 -2.08 -11.10 -22.72
CA PRO A 106 -1.18 -9.99 -23.05
C PRO A 106 -0.38 -9.51 -21.83
N GLU A 107 0.86 -9.10 -22.07
CA GLU A 107 1.72 -8.42 -21.10
C GLU A 107 1.50 -6.90 -21.11
N GLY A 108 2.01 -6.19 -20.11
CA GLY A 108 2.02 -4.73 -20.07
C GLY A 108 0.76 -4.08 -19.51
N LEU A 109 -0.13 -4.85 -18.86
CA LEU A 109 -1.34 -4.31 -18.23
C LEU A 109 -1.01 -3.34 -17.08
N GLU A 110 0.15 -3.47 -16.46
CA GLU A 110 0.69 -2.58 -15.43
C GLU A 110 1.06 -1.18 -15.96
N GLN A 111 1.10 -0.98 -17.27
CA GLN A 111 1.29 0.34 -17.89
C GLN A 111 0.02 1.21 -17.87
N MET A 112 -1.12 0.62 -17.48
CA MET A 112 -2.37 1.34 -17.24
C MET A 112 -2.20 2.38 -16.11
N GLY A 113 -3.00 3.45 -16.16
CA GLY A 113 -3.03 4.44 -15.08
C GLY A 113 -3.30 3.80 -13.71
N ASP A 114 -2.51 4.20 -12.73
CA ASP A 114 -2.50 3.74 -11.34
C ASP A 114 -3.89 3.49 -10.71
N LYS A 115 -4.80 4.45 -10.89
CA LYS A 115 -6.17 4.36 -10.37
C LYS A 115 -6.98 3.28 -11.08
N ASP A 116 -6.87 3.23 -12.40
CA ASP A 116 -7.64 2.31 -13.25
C ASP A 116 -7.18 0.87 -13.03
N PHE A 117 -5.86 0.65 -12.93
CA PHE A 117 -5.28 -0.64 -12.58
C PHE A 117 -5.77 -1.11 -11.21
N ARG A 118 -5.69 -0.26 -10.17
CA ARG A 118 -6.20 -0.60 -8.82
C ARG A 118 -7.68 -0.91 -8.80
N ASP A 119 -8.50 -0.11 -9.47
CA ASP A 119 -9.95 -0.33 -9.52
C ASP A 119 -10.30 -1.63 -10.27
N MET A 120 -9.54 -2.00 -11.31
CA MET A 120 -9.69 -3.24 -12.06
C MET A 120 -9.31 -4.45 -11.21
N ILE A 121 -8.12 -4.44 -10.61
CA ILE A 121 -7.63 -5.50 -9.71
C ILE A 121 -8.61 -5.69 -8.55
N TRP A 122 -9.09 -4.62 -7.94
CA TRP A 122 -10.03 -4.70 -6.83
C TRP A 122 -11.37 -5.32 -7.24
N PHE A 123 -11.87 -4.99 -8.43
CA PHE A 123 -13.10 -5.58 -8.95
C PHE A 123 -12.94 -7.08 -9.22
N ILE A 124 -11.80 -7.51 -9.77
CA ILE A 124 -11.52 -8.94 -9.99
C ILE A 124 -11.41 -9.66 -8.65
N LEU A 125 -10.69 -9.09 -7.68
CA LEU A 125 -10.42 -9.69 -6.38
C LEU A 125 -11.70 -9.88 -5.54
N ASN A 126 -12.61 -8.90 -5.55
CA ASN A 126 -13.88 -8.95 -4.81
C ASN A 126 -15.05 -8.35 -5.61
N PRO A 127 -15.54 -9.05 -6.66
CA PRO A 127 -16.66 -8.60 -7.44
C PRO A 127 -17.94 -8.61 -6.59
N PRO A 128 -18.89 -7.67 -6.80
CA PRO A 128 -20.15 -7.64 -6.06
C PRO A 128 -20.93 -8.96 -6.06
N GLU A 129 -20.81 -9.72 -7.14
CA GLU A 129 -21.42 -11.04 -7.34
C GLU A 129 -20.97 -12.09 -6.30
N ASP A 130 -19.80 -11.93 -5.68
CA ASP A 130 -19.37 -12.79 -4.56
C ASP A 130 -20.20 -12.56 -3.28
N GLN A 131 -20.93 -11.44 -3.19
CA GLN A 131 -21.72 -11.05 -2.01
C GLN A 131 -20.90 -10.99 -0.71
N ARG A 132 -19.60 -10.67 -0.83
CA ARG A 132 -18.65 -10.54 0.28
C ARG A 132 -18.47 -9.05 0.63
N PRO A 133 -19.15 -8.54 1.67
CA PRO A 133 -18.97 -7.15 2.09
C PRO A 133 -17.53 -6.92 2.54
N LEU A 134 -16.98 -5.75 2.19
CA LEU A 134 -15.60 -5.40 2.52
C LEU A 134 -15.42 -5.14 4.03
N THR A 135 -15.14 -6.21 4.76
CA THR A 135 -14.76 -6.17 6.18
C THR A 135 -13.25 -6.07 6.34
N ALA A 136 -12.77 -5.67 7.53
CA ALA A 136 -11.33 -5.68 7.84
C ALA A 136 -10.71 -7.09 7.82
N ALA A 137 -11.49 -8.13 8.14
CA ALA A 137 -11.05 -9.51 8.02
C ALA A 137 -10.89 -9.90 6.55
N LEU A 138 -11.89 -9.59 5.71
CA LEU A 138 -11.83 -9.84 4.28
C LEU A 138 -10.69 -9.07 3.62
N ARG A 139 -10.45 -7.82 4.00
CA ARG A 139 -9.31 -7.05 3.48
C ARG A 139 -7.99 -7.76 3.80
N ARG A 140 -7.79 -8.23 5.03
CA ARG A 140 -6.57 -8.98 5.42
C ARG A 140 -6.41 -10.29 4.66
N GLU A 141 -7.51 -11.01 4.45
CA GLU A 141 -7.52 -12.23 3.64
C GLU A 141 -7.09 -11.94 2.19
N LEU A 142 -7.67 -10.90 1.58
CA LEU A 142 -7.49 -10.62 0.16
C LEU A 142 -6.18 -9.93 -0.16
N VAL A 143 -5.72 -8.96 0.64
CA VAL A 143 -4.53 -8.15 0.31
C VAL A 143 -3.34 -8.39 1.26
N GLY A 144 -3.43 -9.37 2.15
CA GLY A 144 -2.45 -9.59 3.21
C GLY A 144 -2.56 -8.55 4.34
N GLU A 145 -1.59 -8.56 5.25
CA GLU A 145 -1.40 -7.43 6.17
C GLU A 145 -1.12 -6.16 5.35
N ALA A 146 -1.62 -5.00 5.79
CA ALA A 146 -1.53 -3.77 5.00
C ALA A 146 -0.08 -3.42 4.62
N PRO A 147 0.17 -2.81 3.43
CA PRO A 147 1.49 -2.45 2.94
C PRO A 147 2.01 -1.22 3.67
N ASP A 148 2.41 -1.43 4.91
CA ASP A 148 3.13 -0.44 5.69
C ASP A 148 4.65 -0.71 5.63
N SER A 149 5.17 -1.48 4.67
CA SER A 149 6.64 -1.69 4.53
C SER A 149 7.29 -0.70 3.55
N VAL A 150 7.21 0.60 3.84
CA VAL A 150 8.34 1.46 3.43
C VAL A 150 9.54 0.92 4.21
N GLN A 151 10.68 0.64 3.56
CA GLN A 151 11.90 0.36 4.30
C GLN A 151 12.29 1.65 5.03
N ARG A 152 11.82 1.77 6.26
CA ARG A 152 12.03 2.95 7.08
C ARG A 152 13.43 2.87 7.65
N ASP A 153 14.11 3.99 7.59
CA ASP A 153 15.41 4.16 8.23
C ASP A 153 15.21 4.29 9.76
N TYR A 154 14.87 3.16 10.37
CA TYR A 154 14.68 3.05 11.81
C TYR A 154 15.95 3.40 12.59
N GLU A 155 17.12 3.26 11.96
CA GLU A 155 18.39 3.70 12.50
C GLU A 155 18.41 5.24 12.61
N SER A 156 18.15 5.97 11.52
CA SER A 156 18.04 7.44 11.56
C SER A 156 16.92 7.94 12.48
N ILE A 157 15.78 7.25 12.54
CA ILE A 157 14.68 7.60 13.46
C ILE A 157 15.14 7.44 14.92
N SER A 158 15.86 6.35 15.22
CA SER A 158 16.45 6.14 16.54
C SER A 158 17.55 7.15 16.85
N LEU A 159 18.32 7.58 15.84
CA LEU A 159 19.41 8.56 16.00
C LEU A 159 18.93 10.01 16.06
N TRP A 160 17.71 10.31 15.60
CA TRP A 160 17.15 11.67 15.62
C TRP A 160 17.08 12.26 17.03
N ASN A 161 16.68 11.43 18.01
CA ASN A 161 16.74 11.78 19.43
C ASN A 161 16.83 10.49 20.27
N PRO A 162 18.04 9.93 20.48
CA PRO A 162 18.27 8.56 20.95
C PRO A 162 17.61 8.17 22.28
N ASP A 163 17.31 9.16 23.11
CA ASP A 163 16.66 8.93 24.40
C ASP A 163 15.12 8.79 24.30
N TRP A 164 14.54 8.97 23.10
CA TRP A 164 13.10 8.97 22.89
C TRP A 164 12.68 7.78 22.04
N GLN A 165 11.77 6.98 22.58
CA GLN A 165 11.05 5.97 21.82
C GLN A 165 9.97 6.63 20.97
N VAL A 166 9.93 6.28 19.68
CA VAL A 166 8.91 6.77 18.74
C VAL A 166 7.86 5.70 18.52
N GLU A 167 6.61 6.04 18.83
CA GLU A 167 5.42 5.27 18.45
C GLU A 167 4.66 6.03 17.36
N SER A 168 4.67 5.55 16.13
CA SER A 168 3.91 6.15 15.04
C SER A 168 3.20 5.06 14.26
N SER A 169 2.03 5.38 13.71
CA SER A 169 1.48 4.55 12.64
C SER A 169 2.32 4.68 11.39
N GLU A 170 2.18 3.69 10.52
CA GLU A 170 2.99 3.54 9.32
C GLU A 170 2.28 4.10 8.07
N LYS A 171 1.42 5.10 8.21
CA LYS A 171 0.70 5.72 7.07
C LYS A 171 1.62 6.67 6.29
N GLY A 172 1.69 6.45 4.97
CA GLY A 172 2.57 7.22 4.10
C GLY A 172 4.05 6.99 4.47
N ASN A 173 4.85 8.06 4.48
CA ASN A 173 6.26 7.94 4.85
C ASN A 173 6.51 7.92 6.36
N ALA A 174 5.49 8.14 7.21
CA ALA A 174 5.69 8.14 8.65
C ALA A 174 5.86 6.71 9.21
N PRO A 175 6.63 6.50 10.29
CA PRO A 175 7.62 7.46 10.80
C PRO A 175 8.81 7.63 9.84
N THR A 176 9.32 8.86 9.69
CA THR A 176 10.53 9.15 8.90
C THR A 176 11.24 10.40 9.42
N ILE A 177 12.50 10.59 9.04
CA ILE A 177 13.24 11.83 9.24
C ILE A 177 13.31 12.58 7.91
N GLU A 178 12.78 13.80 7.90
CA GLU A 178 12.94 14.73 6.78
C GLU A 178 14.21 15.56 7.02
N PRO A 179 15.24 15.44 6.17
CA PRO A 179 16.53 16.11 6.38
C PRO A 179 16.39 17.63 6.29
N ASP A 180 15.53 18.12 5.39
CA ASP A 180 15.18 19.52 5.21
C ASP A 180 13.67 19.64 5.02
N TRP A 181 12.98 20.32 5.95
CA TRP A 181 11.55 20.56 5.86
C TRP A 181 11.21 21.97 6.37
N GLU A 182 10.64 22.79 5.49
CA GLU A 182 10.41 24.22 5.71
C GLU A 182 11.74 24.93 6.08
N ASP A 183 11.79 25.63 7.21
CA ASP A 183 13.00 26.27 7.76
C ASP A 183 13.73 25.41 8.80
N ALA A 184 13.47 24.10 8.86
CA ALA A 184 14.06 23.17 9.82
C ALA A 184 14.81 22.02 9.15
N LYS A 185 15.78 21.48 9.89
CA LYS A 185 16.52 20.27 9.51
C LYS A 185 16.24 19.13 10.47
N ASN A 186 16.40 17.91 9.98
CA ASN A 186 16.24 16.67 10.74
C ASN A 186 14.90 16.67 11.50
N VAL A 187 13.81 16.73 10.77
CA VAL A 187 12.45 16.77 11.32
C VAL A 187 11.90 15.37 11.38
N LEU A 188 11.53 14.91 12.58
CA LEU A 188 10.79 13.65 12.71
C LEU A 188 9.35 13.87 12.26
N VAL A 189 8.86 13.00 11.40
CA VAL A 189 7.47 12.97 10.94
C VAL A 189 6.77 11.78 11.58
N THR A 190 5.62 12.04 12.19
CA THR A 190 4.76 10.99 12.77
C THR A 190 3.36 11.06 12.19
N HIS A 191 2.64 9.95 12.30
CA HIS A 191 1.23 9.86 11.93
C HIS A 191 0.46 9.07 13.00
N PRO A 192 -0.71 9.54 13.49
CA PRO A 192 -1.49 8.82 14.51
C PRO A 192 -2.14 7.53 13.98
N PHE A 193 -2.40 6.56 14.86
CA PHE A 193 -2.88 5.23 14.47
C PHE A 193 -4.35 5.21 14.03
N TRP A 194 -5.24 5.80 14.84
CA TRP A 194 -6.67 5.99 14.55
C TRP A 194 -7.32 6.85 15.66
N HIS A 195 -8.63 7.12 15.63
CA HIS A 195 -9.37 8.04 16.53
C HIS A 195 -9.24 7.82 18.06
N GLN A 196 -8.49 6.80 18.52
CA GLN A 196 -8.26 6.51 19.94
C GLN A 196 -6.79 6.43 20.35
N ARG A 197 -5.82 6.41 19.41
CA ARG A 197 -4.39 6.31 19.74
C ARG A 197 -3.58 7.27 18.88
N GLY A 198 -3.08 8.33 19.51
CA GLY A 198 -2.15 9.26 18.88
C GLY A 198 -0.78 8.61 18.66
N ALA A 199 -0.02 9.14 17.71
CA ALA A 199 1.42 8.90 17.66
C ALA A 199 2.06 9.54 18.89
N ALA A 200 3.18 9.00 19.37
CA ALA A 200 3.82 9.49 20.56
C ALA A 200 5.34 9.38 20.57
N LEU A 201 5.95 10.31 21.32
CA LEU A 201 7.34 10.26 21.73
C LEU A 201 7.35 9.95 23.23
N LEU A 202 8.06 8.90 23.65
CA LEU A 202 8.13 8.46 25.03
C LEU A 202 9.57 8.48 25.53
N ARG A 203 9.75 8.98 26.76
CA ARG A 203 11.05 8.93 27.44
C ARG A 203 10.83 8.91 28.95
N LYS A 204 11.65 8.16 29.69
CA LYS A 204 11.82 8.37 31.12
C LYS A 204 12.81 9.51 31.35
N VAL A 205 12.42 10.49 32.15
CA VAL A 205 13.21 11.68 32.41
C VAL A 205 13.52 11.77 33.90
N ASN A 206 14.81 11.89 34.22
CA ASN A 206 15.27 12.23 35.56
C ASN A 206 15.21 13.75 35.74
N ILE A 207 14.33 14.21 36.63
CA ILE A 207 14.17 15.63 36.93
C ILE A 207 15.06 15.97 38.14
N PRO A 208 16.03 16.90 38.00
CA PRO A 208 16.88 17.32 39.10
C PRO A 208 16.09 17.78 40.33
N ALA A 209 16.63 17.52 41.52
CA ALA A 209 15.99 17.93 42.78
C ALA A 209 16.05 19.45 43.04
N GLN A 210 16.94 20.16 42.33
CA GLN A 210 17.15 21.59 42.45
C GLN A 210 17.16 22.24 41.06
N GLY A 211 16.77 23.51 41.01
CA GLY A 211 16.64 24.26 39.77
C GLY A 211 15.25 24.13 39.13
N LYS A 212 15.04 24.86 38.04
CA LYS A 212 13.83 24.76 37.21
C LYS A 212 14.11 23.91 35.99
N THR A 213 13.23 22.95 35.71
CA THR A 213 13.39 22.04 34.57
C THR A 213 12.24 22.20 33.60
N PHE A 214 12.58 22.40 32.32
CA PHE A 214 11.64 22.61 31.24
C PHE A 214 11.89 21.61 30.11
N LEU A 215 10.81 21.15 29.49
CA LEU A 215 10.88 20.45 28.22
C LEU A 215 10.55 21.44 27.10
N ARG A 216 11.47 21.65 26.16
CA ARG A 216 11.31 22.59 25.06
C ARG A 216 11.45 21.89 23.72
N PHE A 217 10.49 22.13 22.82
CA PHE A 217 10.48 21.57 21.47
C PHE A 217 9.63 22.43 20.54
N LYS A 218 9.71 22.16 19.24
CA LYS A 218 8.85 22.79 18.23
C LYS A 218 8.07 21.71 17.49
N VAL A 219 6.80 22.00 17.20
CA VAL A 219 5.92 21.11 16.43
C VAL A 219 5.23 21.86 15.32
N ALA A 220 4.91 21.17 14.24
CA ALA A 220 4.14 21.70 13.14
C ALA A 220 3.11 20.69 12.62
N SER A 221 2.14 21.19 11.86
CA SER A 221 1.21 20.38 11.09
C SER A 221 1.51 20.47 9.59
N ALA A 222 0.92 19.56 8.81
CA ALA A 222 0.92 19.64 7.36
C ALA A 222 0.24 20.96 6.85
N PRO A 223 0.49 21.41 5.61
CA PRO A 223 0.00 22.67 5.03
C PRO A 223 -1.51 22.96 5.22
N GLU A 224 -2.35 21.93 5.27
CA GLU A 224 -3.80 22.03 5.52
C GLU A 224 -4.26 21.12 6.66
N GLY A 225 -3.31 20.76 7.53
CA GLY A 225 -3.50 19.84 8.64
C GLY A 225 -3.75 20.54 9.97
N GLN A 226 -4.53 19.90 10.83
CA GLN A 226 -4.67 20.26 12.22
C GLN A 226 -4.65 19.00 13.10
N TRP A 227 -3.96 19.07 14.22
CA TRP A 227 -3.97 18.02 15.23
C TRP A 227 -3.86 18.61 16.63
N VAL A 228 -4.01 17.80 17.66
CA VAL A 228 -3.94 18.18 19.07
C VAL A 228 -2.70 17.59 19.71
N LEU A 229 -1.81 18.45 20.19
CA LEU A 229 -0.70 18.05 21.04
C LEU A 229 -1.22 17.78 22.44
N ARG A 230 -0.92 16.60 22.97
CA ARG A 230 -1.12 16.24 24.38
C ARG A 230 0.22 15.91 25.01
N VAL A 231 0.55 16.51 26.14
CA VAL A 231 1.76 16.18 26.90
C VAL A 231 1.36 15.59 28.23
N PHE A 232 1.91 14.42 28.53
CA PHE A 232 1.74 13.75 29.81
C PHE A 232 3.09 13.71 30.53
N ALA A 233 3.07 14.06 31.81
CA ALA A 233 4.20 13.92 32.73
C ALA A 233 3.70 13.13 33.95
N ASP A 234 4.37 12.01 34.25
CA ASP A 234 3.93 11.08 35.29
C ASP A 234 2.46 10.65 35.12
N LEU A 235 2.10 10.31 33.87
CA LEU A 235 0.75 9.92 33.43
C LEU A 235 -0.33 11.02 33.58
N LYS A 236 0.01 12.22 34.02
CA LYS A 236 -0.91 13.37 34.13
C LYS A 236 -0.82 14.23 32.88
N LEU A 237 -1.96 14.56 32.30
CA LEU A 237 -2.05 15.52 31.18
C LEU A 237 -1.67 16.92 31.69
N VAL A 238 -0.50 17.40 31.28
CA VAL A 238 0.03 18.72 31.67
C VAL A 238 -0.11 19.76 30.55
N GLN A 239 -0.33 19.33 29.31
CA GLN A 239 -0.61 20.22 28.18
C GLN A 239 -1.61 19.61 27.22
N ARG A 240 -2.55 20.42 26.73
CA ARG A 240 -3.40 20.11 25.58
C ARG A 240 -3.56 21.36 24.71
N GLN A 241 -3.08 21.31 23.48
CA GLN A 241 -3.14 22.45 22.56
C GLN A 241 -3.40 22.01 21.12
N SER A 242 -4.07 22.85 20.34
CA SER A 242 -4.18 22.66 18.90
C SER A 242 -2.86 23.04 18.22
N VAL A 243 -2.42 22.23 17.26
CA VAL A 243 -1.31 22.49 16.37
C VAL A 243 -1.86 22.66 14.97
N SER A 244 -1.69 23.86 14.42
CA SER A 244 -2.07 24.22 13.06
C SER A 244 -1.13 25.33 12.55
N ARG A 245 -1.24 25.67 11.27
CA ARG A 245 -0.44 26.72 10.65
C ARG A 245 -1.00 28.13 10.80
N GLN A 246 -2.06 28.33 11.60
CA GLN A 246 -2.71 29.64 11.76
C GLN A 246 -1.79 30.73 12.32
N LYS A 247 -0.78 30.35 13.12
CA LYS A 247 0.19 31.27 13.75
C LYS A 247 1.60 31.13 13.18
N GLY A 248 1.71 30.57 11.97
CA GLY A 248 2.98 30.17 11.36
C GLY A 248 3.19 28.66 11.38
N VAL A 249 4.24 28.21 10.67
CA VAL A 249 4.55 26.78 10.49
C VAL A 249 4.85 26.12 11.84
N TRP A 250 5.81 26.66 12.60
CA TRP A 250 6.28 26.08 13.86
C TRP A 250 5.56 26.68 15.06
N ASN A 251 5.03 25.79 15.89
CA ASN A 251 4.48 26.09 17.21
C ASN A 251 5.55 25.73 18.24
N MET A 252 6.10 26.73 18.94
CA MET A 252 7.06 26.52 20.03
C MET A 252 6.32 26.09 21.29
N VAL A 253 6.81 25.03 21.95
CA VAL A 253 6.21 24.46 23.15
C VAL A 253 7.25 24.38 24.25
N GLU A 254 6.86 24.83 25.44
CA GLU A 254 7.64 24.74 26.67
C GLU A 254 6.75 24.21 27.79
N ILE A 255 7.17 23.11 28.41
CA ILE A 255 6.45 22.45 29.50
C ILE A 255 7.30 22.53 30.76
N ASP A 256 6.73 23.09 31.83
CA ASP A 256 7.38 23.11 33.13
C ASP A 256 7.28 21.72 33.79
N LEU A 257 8.44 21.10 34.01
CA LEU A 257 8.59 19.82 34.70
C LEU A 257 9.11 19.97 36.14
N THR A 258 9.36 21.21 36.59
CA THR A 258 9.79 21.52 37.96
C THR A 258 8.87 20.91 39.05
N PRO A 259 7.54 20.79 38.87
CA PRO A 259 6.69 20.11 39.85
C PRO A 259 7.05 18.64 40.13
N PHE A 260 7.87 18.02 39.28
CA PHE A 260 8.33 16.64 39.41
C PHE A 260 9.79 16.53 39.88
N ALA A 261 10.38 17.61 40.40
CA ALA A 261 11.76 17.66 40.88
C ALA A 261 12.12 16.49 41.81
N GLY A 262 13.31 15.91 41.58
CA GLY A 262 13.84 14.79 42.35
C GLY A 262 13.25 13.42 42.00
N LYS A 263 12.46 13.31 40.93
CA LYS A 263 11.84 12.05 40.48
C LYS A 263 12.30 11.66 39.08
N GLU A 264 12.31 10.36 38.84
CA GLU A 264 12.29 9.80 37.49
C GLU A 264 10.83 9.62 37.07
N ILE A 265 10.40 10.30 35.99
CA ILE A 265 9.02 10.24 35.52
C ILE A 265 8.93 9.85 34.05
N PRO A 266 7.89 9.08 33.65
CA PRO A 266 7.59 8.92 32.24
C PRO A 266 7.03 10.23 31.67
N VAL A 267 7.56 10.64 30.53
CA VAL A 267 7.06 11.75 29.72
C VAL A 267 6.59 11.21 28.38
N ARG A 268 5.37 11.58 27.97
CA ARG A 268 4.76 11.18 26.70
C ARG A 268 4.23 12.41 25.96
N LEU A 269 4.74 12.66 24.76
CA LEU A 269 4.28 13.71 23.85
C LEU A 269 3.44 13.07 22.76
N GLU A 270 2.20 13.47 22.58
CA GLU A 270 1.31 12.84 21.60
C GLU A 270 0.87 13.78 20.48
N ASN A 271 0.98 13.30 19.25
CA ASN A 271 0.28 13.81 18.08
C ASN A 271 -1.05 13.06 17.94
N TYR A 272 -2.13 13.72 18.35
CA TYR A 272 -3.49 13.15 18.38
C TYR A 272 -4.42 13.90 17.42
N ALA A 273 -5.16 13.20 16.57
CA ALA A 273 -6.10 13.80 15.62
C ALA A 273 -7.48 13.11 15.66
N TYR A 274 -8.54 13.89 15.46
CA TYR A 274 -9.92 13.39 15.52
C TYR A 274 -10.50 13.05 14.14
N ASP A 275 -10.14 13.78 13.08
CA ASP A 275 -10.73 13.69 11.73
C ASP A 275 -9.79 13.08 10.66
N MET A 276 -8.54 12.76 11.05
CA MET A 276 -7.50 12.05 10.27
C MET A 276 -7.23 12.59 8.85
N LYS A 277 -7.55 13.87 8.62
CA LYS A 277 -7.22 14.59 7.39
C LYS A 277 -5.97 15.44 7.64
N ASN A 278 -4.88 15.10 6.96
CA ASN A 278 -3.60 15.82 7.05
C ASN A 278 -3.04 15.94 8.48
N ASP A 279 -3.14 14.85 9.23
CA ASP A 279 -2.85 14.70 10.66
C ASP A 279 -1.38 14.42 11.01
N PHE A 280 -0.49 14.55 10.03
CA PHE A 280 0.95 14.38 10.22
C PHE A 280 1.52 15.40 11.21
N GLY A 281 2.23 14.89 12.22
CA GLY A 281 2.99 15.67 13.18
C GLY A 281 4.44 15.81 12.75
N TYR A 282 4.94 17.04 12.72
CA TYR A 282 6.34 17.35 12.40
C TYR A 282 7.01 17.84 13.68
N TRP A 283 8.11 17.21 14.07
CA TRP A 283 8.78 17.43 15.34
C TRP A 283 10.21 17.92 15.12
N GLY A 284 10.55 19.04 15.73
CA GLY A 284 11.94 19.42 15.94
C GLY A 284 12.53 18.73 17.18
N ALA A 285 13.83 18.89 17.38
CA ALA A 285 14.53 18.30 18.52
C ALA A 285 13.86 18.63 19.86
N VAL A 286 13.69 17.60 20.70
CA VAL A 286 13.10 17.72 22.04
C VAL A 286 14.22 17.82 23.06
N LYS A 287 14.29 18.96 23.77
CA LYS A 287 15.37 19.28 24.71
C LYS A 287 14.84 19.42 26.12
N LEU A 288 15.51 18.77 27.06
CA LEU A 288 15.36 19.03 28.49
C LEU A 288 16.33 20.15 28.88
N ILE A 289 15.80 21.22 29.47
CA ILE A 289 16.56 22.39 29.87
C ILE A 289 16.41 22.54 31.38
N THR A 290 17.51 22.46 32.12
CA THR A 290 17.52 22.77 33.56
C THR A 290 18.27 24.08 33.78
N LYS A 291 17.71 24.95 34.62
CA LYS A 291 18.26 26.26 34.99
C LYS A 291 18.40 26.38 36.50
#